data_AF-A0A535PWT9-F1
#
_entry.id   AF-A0A535PWT9-F1
#
_cell.length_a   1.000
_cell.length_b   1.000
_cell.length_c   1.000
_cell.angle_alpha   90.00
_cell.angle_beta   90.00
_cell.angle_gamma   90.00
#
_symmetry.space_group_name_H-M   'P 1'
#
loop_
_entity.id
_entity.type
_entity.pdbx_description
1 polymer ?
#
loop_
_entity_poly.entity_id
_entity_poly.type
_entity_poly.pdbx_seq_one_letter_code
_entity_poly.pdbx_strand_id
1 'polypeptide(L)' 'PDRKRRGFGLALVRQVARRHGGDVTVVNEGGALFTVRLPLRVAAQQ' A
#
# COMPACT_ATOMS: atom_id res chain seq x y z
N PRO A 1 -14.74 26.80 1.25
CA PRO A 1 -14.32 25.91 0.15
C PRO A 1 -12.90 25.37 0.41
N ASP A 2 -12.78 24.23 1.08
CA ASP A 2 -11.50 23.59 1.38
C ASP A 2 -11.26 22.41 0.44
N ARG A 3 -10.52 22.66 -0.64
CA ARG A 3 -10.00 21.60 -1.50
C ARG A 3 -8.89 20.88 -0.73
N LYS A 4 -9.27 19.94 0.15
CA LYS A 4 -8.35 18.97 0.77
C LYS A 4 -7.46 18.41 -0.33
N ARG A 5 -6.17 18.79 -0.33
CA ARG A 5 -5.18 18.22 -1.25
C ARG A 5 -5.07 16.74 -0.89
N ARG A 6 -5.69 15.88 -1.70
CA ARG A 6 -5.50 14.43 -1.61
C ARG A 6 -4.09 14.16 -2.13
N GLY A 7 -3.18 13.79 -1.25
CA GLY A 7 -1.85 13.34 -1.64
C GLY A 7 -1.96 12.05 -2.47
N PHE A 8 -1.23 11.97 -3.57
CA PHE A 8 -1.21 10.78 -4.43
C PHE A 8 -0.49 9.58 -3.80
N GLY A 9 0.24 9.79 -2.69
CA GLY A 9 1.09 8.78 -2.06
C GLY A 9 0.35 7.47 -1.76
N LEU A 10 -0.83 7.52 -1.12
CA LEU A 10 -1.57 6.30 -0.78
C LEU A 10 -2.10 5.57 -2.04
N ALA A 11 -2.52 6.33 -3.06
CA ALA A 11 -2.96 5.73 -4.32
C ALA A 11 -1.80 4.98 -5.01
N LEU A 12 -0.60 5.57 -5.00
CA LEU A 12 0.60 4.95 -5.54
C LEU A 12 1.01 3.69 -4.76
N VAL A 13 1.03 3.75 -3.42
CA VAL A 13 1.34 2.60 -2.57
C VAL A 13 0.37 1.45 -2.85
N ARG A 14 -0.94 1.74 -2.94
CA ARG A 14 -1.94 0.73 -3.26
C ARG A 14 -1.77 0.14 -4.65
N GLN A 15 -1.46 0.98 -5.64
CA GLN A 15 -1.17 0.51 -7.00
C GLN A 15 0.03 -0.44 -7.03
N VAL A 16 1.12 -0.09 -6.34
CA VAL A 16 2.33 -0.92 -6.26
C VAL A 16 2.01 -2.24 -5.56
N ALA A 17 1.41 -2.22 -4.37
CA ALA A 17 1.07 -3.44 -3.63
C ALA A 17 0.24 -4.42 -4.48
N ARG A 18 -0.78 -3.90 -5.19
CA ARG A 18 -1.60 -4.69 -6.11
C ARG A 18 -0.84 -5.26 -7.29
N ARG A 19 0.09 -4.51 -7.90
CA ARG A 19 0.96 -5.02 -8.97
C ARG A 19 1.83 -6.19 -8.50
N HIS A 20 2.16 -6.26 -7.22
CA HIS A 20 2.89 -7.37 -6.61
C HIS A 20 1.96 -8.50 -6.11
N GLY A 21 0.66 -8.46 -6.39
CA GLY A 21 -0.31 -9.48 -5.97
C GLY A 21 -0.76 -9.33 -4.51
N GLY A 22 -0.47 -8.19 -3.89
CA GLY A 22 -0.83 -7.89 -2.51
C GLY A 22 -1.85 -6.76 -2.38
N ASP A 23 -2.01 -6.25 -1.16
CA ASP A 23 -2.78 -5.03 -0.87
C ASP A 23 -2.17 -4.28 0.32
N VAL A 24 -2.65 -3.05 0.53
CA VAL A 24 -2.26 -2.20 1.66
C VAL A 24 -3.49 -1.80 2.48
N THR A 25 -3.36 -1.86 3.80
CA THR A 25 -4.31 -1.30 4.77
C THR A 25 -3.67 -0.16 5.52
N VAL A 26 -4.48 0.84 5.91
CA VAL A 26 -4.02 2.00 6.68
C VAL A 26 -4.96 2.22 7.83
N VAL A 27 -4.41 2.38 9.03
CA VAL A 27 -5.14 2.72 10.24
C VAL A 27 -4.50 3.93 10.91
N ASN A 28 -5.30 4.70 11.65
CA ASN A 28 -4.80 5.81 12.46
C ASN A 28 -4.62 5.33 13.89
N GLU A 29 -3.37 5.15 14.31
CA GLU A 29 -2.98 4.65 15.63
C GLU A 29 -1.97 5.65 16.23
N GLY A 30 -2.44 6.86 16.57
CA GLY A 30 -1.58 7.97 17.00
C GLY A 30 -0.70 8.56 15.89
N GLY A 31 -0.94 8.13 14.65
CA GLY A 31 -0.16 8.39 13.46
C GLY A 31 -0.63 7.49 12.32
N ALA A 32 0.01 7.55 11.16
CA ALA A 32 -0.37 6.71 10.03
C ALA A 32 0.39 5.37 10.07
N LEU A 33 -0.32 4.28 10.37
CA LEU A 33 0.21 2.92 10.32
C LEU A 33 -0.21 2.25 9.00
N PHE A 34 0.77 1.85 8.19
CA PHE A 34 0.57 1.18 6.92
C PHE A 34 0.97 -0.29 7.04
N THR A 35 0.11 -1.20 6.61
CA THR A 35 0.40 -2.64 6.56
C THR A 35 0.26 -3.12 5.13
N VAL A 36 1.34 -3.67 4.58
CA VAL A 36 1.37 -4.24 3.23
C VAL A 36 1.50 -5.75 3.36
N ARG A 37 0.60 -6.48 2.68
CA ARG A 37 0.68 -7.95 2.60
C ARG A 37 0.94 -8.35 1.16
N LEU A 38 2.06 -9.04 0.92
CA LEU A 38 2.48 -9.52 -0.38
C LEU A 38 2.56 -11.06 -0.39
N PRO A 39 2.27 -11.73 -1.52
CA PRO A 39 2.59 -13.14 -1.69
C PRO A 39 4.10 -13.37 -1.60
N LEU A 40 4.51 -14.40 -0.86
CA LEU A 40 5.90 -14.83 -0.86
C LEU A 40 6.21 -15.49 -2.21
N ARG A 41 7.08 -14.88 -3.01
CA ARG A 41 7.62 -15.52 -4.21
C ARG A 41 8.75 -16.44 -3.77
N VAL A 42 8.47 -17.74 -3.68
CA VAL A 42 9.53 -18.73 -3.69
C VAL A 42 10.12 -18.66 -5.09
N ALA A 43 11.36 -18.20 -5.22
CA ALA A 43 12.07 -18.35 -6.48
C ALA A 43 12.14 -19.86 -6.76
N ALA A 44 11.39 -20.33 -7.77
CA ALA A 44 11.71 -21.62 -8.35
C ALA A 44 13.15 -21.46 -8.87
N GLN A 45 14.08 -22.19 -8.24
CA GLN A 45 15.42 -22.34 -8.76
C GLN A 45 15.27 -22.90 -10.17
N GLN A 46 15.58 -22.09 -11.19
CA GLN A 46 15.86 -22.56 -12.53
C GLN A 46 17.35 -22.89 -12.60
#